data_AF-A0A8C4QUM6-F1
#
_entry.id   AF-A0A8C4QUM6-F1
#
_cell.length_a   1.000
_cell.length_b   1.000
_cell.length_c   1.000
_cell.angle_alpha   90.00
_cell.angle_beta   90.00
_cell.angle_gamma   90.00
#
_symmetry.space_group_name_H-M   'P 1'
#
loop_
_entity.id
_entity.type
_entity.pdbx_description
1 polymer ?
#
loop_
_entity_poly.entity_id
_entity_poly.type
_entity_poly.pdbx_seq_one_letter_code
_entity_poly.pdbx_strand_id
1 'polypeptide(L)'
;MKSGDTEKIIFFANVAKQKEVYIMAGNYLQSLEWRNQSKVAEHIINFYTKAQALDLLASFYDSCSQIEIEECQDYEGGLKALIEAHNCLSECKTISGEQDEKKLQLQNKITFIKKLILAKSLLETNSQQAEQKLQALFEDPGLECTMHPAHVFTLLVQHHVSTQDYQMVAVSLQHIPFKCTLSQVETLYGGKFILCARSPKVIFSLSGIRIPDKVLSSCTVRPSLISTSPAKPLG
;
A
#
# COMPACT_ATOMS: atom_id res chain seq x y z
N MET A 1 -8.19 -3.35 27.46
CA MET A 1 -9.66 -3.15 27.57
C MET A 1 -10.33 -4.38 26.96
N LYS A 2 -11.38 -4.94 27.58
CA LYS A 2 -11.92 -6.26 27.21
C LYS A 2 -13.10 -6.07 26.23
N SER A 3 -13.29 -7.03 25.32
CA SER A 3 -14.35 -7.06 24.29
C SER A 3 -15.78 -6.72 24.78
N GLY A 4 -16.08 -6.96 26.07
CA GLY A 4 -17.38 -6.64 26.68
C GLY A 4 -17.70 -5.14 26.81
N ASP A 5 -16.73 -4.24 26.71
CA ASP A 5 -17.00 -2.80 26.70
C ASP A 5 -17.46 -2.31 25.31
N THR A 6 -16.96 -2.95 24.24
CA THR A 6 -17.34 -2.64 22.86
C THR A 6 -18.82 -2.90 22.59
N GLU A 7 -19.32 -4.07 23.00
CA GLU A 7 -20.74 -4.42 22.82
C GLU A 7 -21.67 -3.49 23.60
N LYS A 8 -21.28 -3.09 24.82
CA LYS A 8 -22.05 -2.12 25.63
C LYS A 8 -22.11 -0.75 24.98
N ILE A 9 -20.99 -0.28 24.41
CA ILE A 9 -20.93 1.01 23.70
C ILE A 9 -21.82 0.96 22.46
N ILE A 10 -21.74 -0.12 21.67
CA ILE A 10 -22.60 -0.31 20.48
C ILE A 10 -24.08 -0.33 20.89
N PHE A 11 -24.42 -1.07 21.95
CA PHE A 11 -25.78 -1.14 22.46
C PHE A 11 -26.28 0.23 22.91
N PHE A 12 -25.52 0.93 23.74
CA PHE A 12 -25.88 2.25 24.26
C PHE A 12 -26.09 3.27 23.14
N ALA A 13 -25.19 3.31 22.15
CA ALA A 13 -25.32 4.22 21.02
C ALA A 13 -26.62 3.99 20.23
N ASN A 14 -26.97 2.72 19.98
CA ASN A 14 -28.22 2.37 19.29
C ASN A 14 -29.49 2.67 20.10
N VAL A 15 -29.41 2.61 21.43
CA VAL A 15 -30.52 2.99 22.32
C VAL A 15 -30.67 4.51 22.40
N ALA A 16 -29.57 5.24 22.56
CA ALA A 16 -29.56 6.69 22.73
C ALA A 16 -30.07 7.44 21.48
N LYS A 17 -29.71 6.96 20.27
CA LYS A 17 -30.11 7.55 18.97
C LYS A 17 -29.78 9.04 18.82
N GLN A 18 -28.70 9.50 19.44
CA GLN A 18 -28.22 10.88 19.36
C GLN A 18 -26.99 10.95 18.45
N LYS A 19 -26.89 12.02 17.63
CA LYS A 19 -25.82 12.18 16.64
C LYS A 19 -24.44 12.18 17.31
N GLU A 20 -24.30 12.91 18.39
CA GLU A 20 -23.05 13.07 19.15
C GLU A 20 -22.62 11.72 19.76
N VAL A 21 -23.58 10.93 20.25
CA VAL A 21 -23.31 9.59 20.79
C VAL A 21 -22.83 8.64 19.70
N TYR A 22 -23.43 8.69 18.51
CA TYR A 22 -22.96 7.90 17.37
C TYR A 22 -21.54 8.32 16.95
N ILE A 23 -21.23 9.62 16.90
CA ILE A 23 -19.87 10.11 16.59
C ILE A 23 -18.87 9.60 17.63
N MET A 24 -19.18 9.74 18.93
CA MET A 24 -18.30 9.25 20.00
C MET A 24 -18.08 7.74 19.92
N ALA A 25 -19.13 6.97 19.66
CA ALA A 25 -19.03 5.52 19.49
C ALA A 25 -18.18 5.15 18.27
N GLY A 26 -18.41 5.78 17.11
CA GLY A 26 -17.60 5.58 15.91
C GLY A 26 -16.12 5.89 16.15
N ASN A 27 -15.82 7.03 16.78
CA ASN A 27 -14.43 7.44 17.09
C ASN A 27 -13.75 6.45 18.05
N TYR A 28 -14.47 5.97 19.06
CA TYR A 28 -13.97 4.95 19.96
C TYR A 28 -13.67 3.65 19.20
N LEU A 29 -14.60 3.18 18.36
CA LEU A 29 -14.41 1.94 17.60
C LEU A 29 -13.24 2.04 16.61
N GLN A 30 -13.01 3.20 16.00
CA GLN A 30 -11.83 3.44 15.14
C GLN A 30 -10.50 3.30 15.89
N SER A 31 -10.47 3.57 17.19
CA SER A 31 -9.26 3.42 18.01
C SER A 31 -8.92 1.96 18.36
N LEU A 32 -9.83 1.03 18.06
CA LEU A 32 -9.63 -0.40 18.27
C LEU A 32 -8.98 -1.07 17.06
N GLU A 33 -8.58 -2.33 17.22
CA GLU A 33 -8.15 -3.21 16.12
C GLU A 33 -9.35 -3.67 15.28
N TRP A 34 -9.99 -2.72 14.56
CA TRP A 34 -11.17 -2.97 13.74
C TRP A 34 -10.87 -3.78 12.46
N ARG A 35 -9.63 -3.75 11.99
CA ARG A 35 -9.16 -4.48 10.79
C ARG A 35 -9.46 -5.98 10.86
N ASN A 36 -9.20 -6.60 12.00
CA ASN A 36 -9.42 -8.03 12.22
C ASN A 36 -10.87 -8.36 12.62
N GLN A 37 -11.75 -7.36 12.67
CA GLN A 37 -13.10 -7.44 13.22
C GLN A 37 -14.10 -6.76 12.28
N SER A 38 -14.48 -7.43 11.20
CA SER A 38 -15.43 -6.91 10.19
C SER A 38 -16.70 -6.29 10.79
N LYS A 39 -17.22 -6.87 11.89
CA LYS A 39 -18.38 -6.32 12.63
C LYS A 39 -18.14 -4.91 13.21
N VAL A 40 -16.92 -4.62 13.66
CA VAL A 40 -16.57 -3.31 14.22
C VAL A 40 -16.55 -2.26 13.11
N ALA A 41 -15.97 -2.58 11.95
CA ALA A 41 -15.98 -1.69 10.77
C ALA A 41 -17.41 -1.37 10.31
N GLU A 42 -18.29 -2.37 10.26
CA GLU A 42 -19.72 -2.17 9.94
C GLU A 42 -20.41 -1.22 10.92
N HIS A 43 -20.11 -1.34 12.22
CA HIS A 43 -20.65 -0.43 13.24
C HIS A 43 -20.11 1.00 13.10
N ILE A 44 -18.83 1.17 12.76
CA ILE A 44 -18.25 2.50 12.49
C ILE A 44 -18.99 3.19 11.33
N ILE A 45 -19.13 2.49 10.20
CA ILE A 45 -19.86 2.99 9.03
C ILE A 45 -21.29 3.36 9.42
N ASN A 46 -22.01 2.45 10.08
CA ASN A 46 -23.38 2.68 10.51
C ASN A 46 -23.53 3.89 11.44
N PHE A 47 -22.62 4.08 12.39
CA PHE A 47 -22.68 5.19 13.33
C PHE A 47 -22.41 6.54 12.65
N TYR A 48 -21.39 6.65 11.79
CA TYR A 48 -21.17 7.91 11.07
C TYR A 48 -22.29 8.22 10.08
N THR A 49 -22.83 7.23 9.38
CA THR A 49 -23.98 7.39 8.50
C THR A 49 -25.20 7.89 9.27
N LYS A 50 -25.55 7.28 10.41
CA LYS A 50 -26.66 7.72 11.28
C LYS A 50 -26.45 9.12 11.86
N ALA A 51 -25.21 9.49 12.16
CA ALA A 51 -24.86 10.83 12.63
C ALA A 51 -24.88 11.88 11.51
N GLN A 52 -24.88 11.47 10.24
CA GLN A 52 -24.57 12.32 9.07
C GLN A 52 -23.19 12.97 9.17
N ALA A 53 -22.23 12.27 9.78
CA ALA A 53 -20.85 12.74 9.96
C ALA A 53 -20.01 12.33 8.74
N LEU A 54 -20.34 12.90 7.57
CA LEU A 54 -19.78 12.49 6.28
C LEU A 54 -18.27 12.69 6.17
N ASP A 55 -17.71 13.72 6.82
CA ASP A 55 -16.26 13.94 6.88
C ASP A 55 -15.52 12.80 7.61
N LEU A 56 -16.09 12.33 8.72
CA LEU A 56 -15.52 11.22 9.50
C LEU A 56 -15.67 9.90 8.75
N LEU A 57 -16.81 9.71 8.07
CA LEU A 57 -17.03 8.54 7.23
C LEU A 57 -16.06 8.50 6.05
N ALA A 58 -15.83 9.63 5.38
CA ALA A 58 -14.86 9.74 4.30
C ALA A 58 -13.43 9.43 4.76
N SER A 59 -13.03 9.96 5.93
CA SER A 59 -11.73 9.68 6.53
C SER A 59 -11.56 8.20 6.89
N PHE A 60 -12.63 7.54 7.34
CA PHE A 60 -12.61 6.11 7.61
C PHE A 60 -12.41 5.29 6.33
N TYR A 61 -13.14 5.62 5.26
CA TYR A 61 -12.95 4.96 3.96
C TYR A 61 -11.57 5.20 3.35
N ASP A 62 -10.99 6.41 3.48
CA ASP A 62 -9.61 6.67 3.03
C ASP A 62 -8.61 5.78 3.80
N SER A 63 -8.81 5.62 5.12
CA SER A 63 -8.00 4.70 5.94
C SER A 63 -8.14 3.24 5.50
N CYS A 64 -9.37 2.78 5.21
CA CYS A 64 -9.61 1.46 4.65
C CYS A 64 -8.88 1.28 3.31
N SER A 65 -8.88 2.31 2.45
CA SER A 65 -8.21 2.23 1.16
C SER A 65 -6.70 2.07 1.30
N GLN A 66 -6.08 2.77 2.25
CA GLN A 66 -4.65 2.67 2.49
C GLN A 66 -4.25 1.26 2.92
N ILE A 67 -5.02 0.64 3.81
CA ILE A 67 -4.77 -0.73 4.26
C ILE A 67 -4.90 -1.71 3.08
N GLU A 68 -5.97 -1.61 2.28
CA GLU A 68 -6.15 -2.52 1.15
C GLU A 68 -5.03 -2.38 0.11
N ILE A 69 -4.58 -1.15 -0.15
CA ILE A 69 -3.52 -0.87 -1.11
C ILE A 69 -2.15 -1.32 -0.59
N GLU A 70 -1.79 -0.96 0.64
CA GLU A 70 -0.43 -1.11 1.15
C GLU A 70 -0.20 -2.45 1.86
N GLU A 71 -1.17 -2.93 2.64
CA GLU A 71 -1.04 -4.18 3.39
C GLU A 71 -1.55 -5.38 2.58
N CYS A 72 -2.72 -5.26 1.94
CA CYS A 72 -3.35 -6.37 1.20
C CYS A 72 -2.91 -6.45 -0.27
N GLN A 73 -2.33 -5.38 -0.83
CA GLN A 73 -2.06 -5.22 -2.27
C GLN A 73 -3.32 -5.41 -3.15
N ASP A 74 -4.51 -5.18 -2.60
CA ASP A 74 -5.79 -5.17 -3.29
C ASP A 74 -6.12 -3.75 -3.77
N TYR A 75 -5.63 -3.43 -4.96
CA TYR A 75 -5.87 -2.14 -5.59
C TYR A 75 -7.34 -1.92 -5.97
N GLU A 76 -8.10 -2.99 -6.27
CA GLU A 76 -9.52 -2.87 -6.61
C GLU A 76 -10.37 -2.59 -5.38
N GLY A 77 -10.11 -3.28 -4.27
CA GLY A 77 -10.69 -2.99 -2.96
C GLY A 77 -10.39 -1.57 -2.51
N GLY A 78 -9.13 -1.17 -2.60
CA GLY A 78 -8.69 0.20 -2.30
C GLY A 78 -9.38 1.25 -3.17
N LEU A 79 -9.53 1.01 -4.48
CA LEU A 79 -10.25 1.90 -5.39
C LEU A 79 -11.71 2.08 -4.99
N LYS A 80 -12.41 0.99 -4.62
CA LYS A 80 -13.80 1.06 -4.17
C LYS A 80 -13.90 1.91 -2.89
N ALA A 81 -13.03 1.70 -1.92
CA ALA A 81 -13.00 2.49 -0.70
C ALA A 81 -12.72 3.98 -0.96
N LEU A 82 -11.79 4.32 -1.86
CA LEU A 82 -11.55 5.71 -2.26
C LEU A 82 -12.76 6.37 -2.91
N ILE A 83 -13.51 5.63 -3.74
CA ILE A 83 -14.74 6.13 -4.36
C ILE A 83 -15.81 6.41 -3.30
N GLU A 84 -15.98 5.52 -2.33
CA GLU A 84 -16.91 5.74 -1.21
C GLU A 84 -16.50 6.95 -0.37
N ALA A 85 -15.20 7.12 -0.10
CA ALA A 85 -14.68 8.30 0.60
C ALA A 85 -15.02 9.60 -0.16
N HIS A 86 -14.81 9.62 -1.48
CA HIS A 86 -15.11 10.77 -2.32
C HIS A 86 -16.62 11.06 -2.34
N ASN A 87 -17.47 10.05 -2.49
CA ASN A 87 -18.93 10.18 -2.51
C ASN A 87 -19.46 10.77 -1.20
N CYS A 88 -18.94 10.32 -0.05
CA CYS A 88 -19.31 10.86 1.26
C CYS A 88 -19.08 12.38 1.31
N LEU A 89 -17.94 12.85 0.80
CA LEU A 89 -17.66 14.30 0.76
C LEU A 89 -18.54 15.02 -0.26
N SER A 90 -18.85 14.42 -1.41
CA SER A 90 -19.72 15.02 -2.44
C SER A 90 -21.14 15.25 -1.93
N GLU A 91 -21.66 14.39 -1.06
CA GLU A 91 -22.98 14.50 -0.45
C GLU A 91 -23.02 15.46 0.75
N CYS A 92 -21.84 15.88 1.24
CA CYS A 92 -21.74 16.81 2.35
C CYS A 92 -22.25 18.20 1.94
N LYS A 93 -23.24 18.71 2.71
CA LYS A 93 -23.88 20.01 2.46
C LYS A 93 -23.05 21.20 2.94
N THR A 94 -22.07 20.95 3.80
CA THR A 94 -21.10 21.96 4.22
C THR A 94 -20.17 22.22 3.05
N ILE A 95 -19.92 23.48 2.72
CA ILE A 95 -18.95 23.88 1.70
C ILE A 95 -17.81 24.55 2.46
N SER A 96 -16.67 23.90 2.51
CA SER A 96 -15.44 24.41 3.12
C SER A 96 -14.27 24.17 2.16
N GLY A 97 -13.35 25.13 2.07
CA GLY A 97 -12.16 24.98 1.22
C GLY A 97 -11.32 23.75 1.58
N GLU A 98 -11.29 23.37 2.85
CA GLU A 98 -10.60 22.15 3.32
C GLU A 98 -11.25 20.87 2.79
N GLN A 99 -12.58 20.85 2.64
CA GLN A 99 -13.29 19.70 2.09
C GLN A 99 -13.07 19.59 0.58
N ASP A 100 -13.04 20.71 -0.13
CA ASP A 100 -12.77 20.74 -1.57
C ASP A 100 -11.33 20.28 -1.86
N GLU A 101 -10.37 20.67 -1.02
CA GLU A 101 -9.00 20.15 -1.11
C GLU A 101 -8.94 18.63 -0.87
N LYS A 102 -9.62 18.12 0.16
CA LYS A 102 -9.70 16.66 0.42
C LYS A 102 -10.37 15.90 -0.71
N LYS A 103 -11.45 16.43 -1.30
CA LYS A 103 -12.10 15.85 -2.48
C LYS A 103 -11.13 15.75 -3.65
N LEU A 104 -10.39 16.83 -3.93
CA LEU A 104 -9.40 16.84 -4.99
C LEU A 104 -8.27 15.82 -4.73
N GLN A 105 -7.79 15.72 -3.50
CA GLN A 105 -6.80 14.72 -3.10
C GLN A 105 -7.32 13.29 -3.34
N LEU A 106 -8.54 12.97 -2.91
CA LEU A 106 -9.17 11.67 -3.16
C LEU A 106 -9.35 11.40 -4.66
N GLN A 107 -9.76 12.39 -5.44
CA GLN A 107 -9.92 12.26 -6.88
C GLN A 107 -8.57 11.97 -7.58
N ASN A 108 -7.48 12.60 -7.12
CA ASN A 108 -6.13 12.32 -7.59
C ASN A 108 -5.71 10.88 -7.25
N LYS A 109 -5.92 10.42 -6.01
CA LYS A 109 -5.67 9.03 -5.60
C LYS A 109 -6.46 8.03 -6.46
N ILE A 110 -7.77 8.25 -6.65
CA ILE A 110 -8.63 7.41 -7.51
C ILE A 110 -8.07 7.29 -8.92
N THR A 111 -7.66 8.43 -9.50
CA THR A 111 -7.10 8.47 -10.85
C THR A 111 -5.78 7.72 -10.92
N PHE A 112 -4.92 7.87 -9.92
CA PHE A 112 -3.66 7.14 -9.82
C PHE A 112 -3.88 5.63 -9.75
N ILE A 113 -4.73 5.16 -8.83
CA ILE A 113 -5.02 3.73 -8.66
C ILE A 113 -5.63 3.12 -9.93
N LYS A 114 -6.53 3.83 -10.62
CA LYS A 114 -7.05 3.37 -11.91
C LYS A 114 -5.95 3.16 -12.94
N LYS A 115 -5.01 4.09 -13.06
CA LYS A 115 -3.86 3.93 -13.96
C LYS A 115 -3.01 2.73 -13.56
N LEU A 116 -2.79 2.51 -12.27
CA LEU A 116 -2.01 1.38 -11.75
C LEU A 116 -2.67 0.03 -12.07
N ILE A 117 -3.98 -0.10 -11.84
CA ILE A 117 -4.74 -1.31 -12.17
C ILE A 117 -4.63 -1.62 -13.67
N LEU A 118 -4.78 -0.59 -14.54
CA LEU A 118 -4.60 -0.74 -15.98
C LEU A 118 -3.17 -1.15 -16.37
N ALA A 119 -2.15 -0.60 -15.70
CA ALA A 119 -0.76 -1.00 -15.95
C ALA A 119 -0.52 -2.45 -15.53
N LYS A 120 -1.10 -2.88 -14.40
CA LYS A 120 -1.00 -4.25 -13.88
C LYS A 120 -1.68 -5.26 -14.81
N SER A 121 -2.86 -4.96 -15.36
CA SER A 121 -3.55 -5.87 -16.29
C SER A 121 -2.82 -6.05 -17.63
N LEU A 122 -1.96 -5.09 -18.01
CA LEU A 122 -1.12 -5.19 -19.19
C LEU A 122 0.11 -6.08 -18.99
N LEU A 123 0.47 -6.45 -17.76
CA LEU A 123 1.67 -7.26 -17.48
C LEU A 123 1.62 -8.63 -18.18
N GLU A 124 0.42 -9.21 -18.34
CA GLU A 124 0.22 -10.52 -18.97
C GLU A 124 0.03 -10.44 -20.49
N THR A 125 -0.40 -9.29 -21.02
CA THR A 125 -0.83 -9.15 -22.42
C THR A 125 0.13 -8.31 -23.26
N ASN A 126 0.76 -7.30 -22.68
CA ASN A 126 1.69 -6.40 -23.37
C ASN A 126 2.77 -5.89 -22.41
N SER A 127 3.79 -6.73 -22.23
CA SER A 127 4.93 -6.48 -21.35
C SER A 127 5.58 -5.11 -21.56
N GLN A 128 5.87 -4.74 -22.81
CA GLN A 128 6.55 -3.47 -23.10
C GLN A 128 5.70 -2.24 -22.73
N GLN A 129 4.39 -2.27 -23.02
CA GLN A 129 3.50 -1.18 -22.64
C GLN A 129 3.26 -1.13 -21.13
N ALA A 130 3.23 -2.29 -20.46
CA ALA A 130 3.09 -2.36 -19.02
C ALA A 130 4.29 -1.71 -18.31
N GLU A 131 5.51 -2.03 -18.76
CA GLU A 131 6.74 -1.42 -18.22
C GLU A 131 6.74 0.10 -18.37
N GLN A 132 6.45 0.62 -19.56
CA GLN A 132 6.38 2.07 -19.81
C GLN A 132 5.37 2.76 -18.90
N LYS A 133 4.20 2.14 -18.69
CA LYS A 133 3.17 2.69 -17.80
C LYS A 133 3.58 2.65 -16.33
N LEU A 134 4.23 1.58 -15.89
CA LEU A 134 4.72 1.48 -14.52
C LEU A 134 5.87 2.46 -14.24
N GLN A 135 6.79 2.66 -15.19
CA GLN A 135 7.83 3.69 -15.10
C GLN A 135 7.22 5.09 -15.02
N ALA A 136 6.24 5.39 -15.88
CA ALA A 136 5.54 6.68 -15.83
C ALA A 136 4.80 6.89 -14.49
N LEU A 137 4.22 5.83 -13.91
CA LEU A 137 3.59 5.88 -12.58
C LEU A 137 4.61 6.04 -11.45
N PHE A 138 5.82 5.52 -11.61
CA PHE A 138 6.89 5.66 -10.63
C PHE A 138 7.41 7.10 -10.52
N GLU A 139 7.45 7.81 -11.65
CA GLU A 139 7.86 9.21 -11.74
C GLU A 139 6.70 10.20 -11.47
N ASP A 140 5.45 9.73 -11.41
CA ASP A 140 4.28 10.57 -11.18
C ASP A 140 4.32 11.12 -9.72
N PRO A 141 4.26 12.45 -9.52
CA PRO A 141 4.32 13.06 -8.18
C PRO A 141 3.13 12.65 -7.29
N GLY A 142 2.02 12.18 -7.88
CA GLY A 142 0.87 11.66 -7.15
C GLY A 142 1.11 10.31 -6.48
N LEU A 143 2.22 9.63 -6.77
CA LEU A 143 2.55 8.33 -6.17
C LEU A 143 2.66 8.43 -4.64
N GLU A 144 3.53 9.30 -4.13
CA GLU A 144 3.79 9.45 -2.68
C GLU A 144 2.56 9.90 -1.89
N CYS A 145 1.63 10.60 -2.54
CA CYS A 145 0.36 10.99 -1.95
C CYS A 145 -0.67 9.85 -1.91
N THR A 146 -0.47 8.78 -2.68
CA THR A 146 -1.43 7.68 -2.84
C THR A 146 -0.97 6.42 -2.13
N MET A 147 0.32 6.08 -2.22
CA MET A 147 0.90 4.90 -1.59
C MET A 147 2.43 5.00 -1.51
N HIS A 148 3.04 4.09 -0.74
CA HIS A 148 4.49 4.01 -0.69
C HIS A 148 5.12 3.66 -2.08
N PRO A 149 6.15 4.39 -2.55
CA PRO A 149 6.78 4.15 -3.87
C PRO A 149 7.31 2.72 -4.09
N ALA A 150 7.65 2.05 -2.99
CA ALA A 150 8.07 0.64 -3.00
C ALA A 150 7.05 -0.29 -3.67
N HIS A 151 5.75 0.01 -3.63
CA HIS A 151 4.73 -0.80 -4.30
C HIS A 151 4.91 -0.84 -5.82
N VAL A 152 5.04 0.34 -6.45
CA VAL A 152 5.23 0.44 -7.91
C VAL A 152 6.61 -0.09 -8.33
N PHE A 153 7.65 0.23 -7.55
CA PHE A 153 8.99 -0.30 -7.79
C PHE A 153 9.03 -1.83 -7.73
N THR A 154 8.33 -2.42 -6.75
CA THR A 154 8.21 -3.87 -6.62
C THR A 154 7.57 -4.47 -7.87
N LEU A 155 6.48 -3.89 -8.38
CA LEU A 155 5.82 -4.34 -9.61
C LEU A 155 6.75 -4.26 -10.85
N LEU A 156 7.55 -3.21 -10.96
CA LEU A 156 8.56 -3.09 -12.03
C LEU A 156 9.59 -4.22 -11.98
N VAL A 157 10.14 -4.49 -10.78
CA VAL A 157 11.08 -5.61 -10.63
C VAL A 157 10.38 -6.94 -10.91
N GLN A 158 9.10 -7.11 -10.56
CA GLN A 158 8.36 -8.36 -10.79
C GLN A 158 8.19 -8.59 -12.28
N HIS A 159 7.97 -7.50 -13.02
CA HIS A 159 7.92 -7.52 -14.47
C HIS A 159 9.24 -7.95 -15.10
N HIS A 160 10.37 -7.33 -14.73
CA HIS A 160 11.67 -7.71 -15.29
C HIS A 160 12.04 -9.17 -14.96
N VAL A 161 11.61 -9.67 -13.80
CA VAL A 161 11.75 -11.09 -13.45
C VAL A 161 10.92 -11.97 -14.38
N SER A 162 9.66 -11.62 -14.64
CA SER A 162 8.76 -12.43 -15.47
C SER A 162 9.17 -12.44 -16.94
N THR A 163 9.77 -11.36 -17.43
CA THR A 163 10.34 -11.24 -18.77
C THR A 163 11.74 -11.83 -18.91
N GLN A 164 12.31 -12.38 -17.81
CA GLN A 164 13.66 -12.94 -17.73
C GLN A 164 14.79 -11.93 -18.01
N ASP A 165 14.52 -10.64 -17.84
CA ASP A 165 15.51 -9.57 -17.95
C ASP A 165 16.27 -9.39 -16.62
N TYR A 166 17.12 -10.36 -16.31
CA TYR A 166 17.88 -10.36 -15.06
C TYR A 166 18.94 -9.27 -14.98
N GLN A 167 19.35 -8.69 -16.11
CA GLN A 167 20.25 -7.53 -16.13
C GLN A 167 19.56 -6.31 -15.54
N MET A 168 18.34 -6.02 -15.99
CA MET A 168 17.56 -4.92 -15.45
C MET A 168 17.20 -5.14 -13.98
N VAL A 169 16.86 -6.36 -13.57
CA VAL A 169 16.64 -6.69 -12.14
C VAL A 169 17.87 -6.33 -11.29
N ALA A 170 19.06 -6.72 -11.73
CA ALA A 170 20.30 -6.43 -10.99
C ALA A 170 20.57 -4.92 -10.89
N VAL A 171 20.36 -4.17 -11.98
CA VAL A 171 20.54 -2.72 -11.99
C VAL A 171 19.54 -2.03 -11.07
N SER A 172 18.25 -2.38 -11.15
CA SER A 172 17.21 -1.81 -10.30
C SER A 172 17.48 -2.08 -8.81
N LEU A 173 17.94 -3.29 -8.46
CA LEU A 173 18.26 -3.64 -7.06
C LEU A 173 19.57 -3.01 -6.57
N GLN A 174 20.53 -2.71 -7.45
CA GLN A 174 21.74 -1.96 -7.08
C GLN A 174 21.46 -0.47 -6.86
N HIS A 175 20.53 0.08 -7.64
CA HIS A 175 20.13 1.48 -7.59
C HIS A 175 18.70 1.64 -7.10
N ILE A 176 18.43 1.13 -5.89
CA ILE A 176 17.13 1.33 -5.25
C ILE A 176 16.94 2.85 -5.07
N PRO A 177 15.85 3.43 -5.61
CA PRO A 177 15.58 4.85 -5.48
C PRO A 177 15.55 5.24 -4.01
N PHE A 178 16.05 6.43 -3.66
CA PHE A 178 16.09 6.92 -2.28
C PHE A 178 14.72 6.91 -1.58
N LYS A 179 13.64 6.98 -2.37
CA LYS A 179 12.25 6.91 -1.95
C LYS A 179 11.78 5.50 -1.52
N CYS A 180 12.64 4.49 -1.66
CA CYS A 180 12.38 3.09 -1.35
C CYS A 180 13.50 2.53 -0.47
N THR A 181 13.16 1.60 0.43
CA THR A 181 14.17 0.82 1.15
C THR A 181 14.15 -0.65 0.74
N LEU A 182 15.30 -1.30 0.77
CA LEU A 182 15.42 -2.74 0.46
C LEU A 182 14.48 -3.58 1.32
N SER A 183 14.37 -3.26 2.62
CA SER A 183 13.50 -3.99 3.55
C SER A 183 12.02 -3.95 3.14
N GLN A 184 11.53 -2.84 2.58
CA GLN A 184 10.15 -2.72 2.13
C GLN A 184 9.91 -3.58 0.88
N VAL A 185 10.85 -3.55 -0.06
CA VAL A 185 10.79 -4.42 -1.25
C VAL A 185 10.88 -5.89 -0.84
N GLU A 186 11.72 -6.24 0.15
CA GLU A 186 11.83 -7.59 0.72
C GLU A 186 10.49 -8.08 1.29
N THR A 187 9.81 -7.24 2.08
CA THR A 187 8.49 -7.57 2.65
C THR A 187 7.44 -7.81 1.56
N LEU A 188 7.39 -6.95 0.54
CA LEU A 188 6.41 -7.07 -0.55
C LEU A 188 6.63 -8.30 -1.45
N TYR A 189 7.88 -8.80 -1.53
CA TYR A 189 8.23 -10.05 -2.22
C TYR A 189 8.20 -11.29 -1.32
N GLY A 190 7.80 -11.17 -0.06
CA GLY A 190 7.79 -12.29 0.89
C GLY A 190 9.19 -12.81 1.24
N GLY A 191 10.22 -11.96 1.21
CA GLY A 191 11.59 -12.21 1.69
C GLY A 191 12.43 -13.19 0.86
N LYS A 192 11.83 -13.96 -0.05
CA LYS A 192 12.53 -15.03 -0.78
C LYS A 192 13.37 -14.53 -1.95
N PHE A 193 12.94 -13.47 -2.63
CA PHE A 193 13.51 -13.08 -3.91
C PHE A 193 14.84 -12.31 -3.80
N ILE A 194 15.03 -11.55 -2.72
CA ILE A 194 16.11 -10.55 -2.60
C ILE A 194 17.36 -11.10 -1.90
N LEU A 195 17.22 -12.14 -1.05
CA LEU A 195 18.38 -12.82 -0.45
C LEU A 195 19.35 -13.37 -1.51
N CYS A 196 18.85 -13.76 -2.69
CA CYS A 196 19.67 -14.18 -3.83
C CYS A 196 20.53 -13.05 -4.42
N ALA A 197 20.10 -11.79 -4.34
CA ALA A 197 20.87 -10.65 -4.88
C ALA A 197 21.93 -10.12 -3.89
N ARG A 198 21.87 -10.54 -2.62
CA ARG A 198 22.68 -9.99 -1.52
C ARG A 198 24.06 -10.64 -1.37
N SER A 199 24.35 -11.71 -2.11
CA SER A 199 25.66 -12.38 -2.06
C SER A 199 26.33 -12.36 -3.44
N PRO A 200 27.62 -11.99 -3.56
CA PRO A 200 28.35 -12.07 -4.82
C PRO A 200 28.64 -13.51 -5.27
N LYS A 201 28.27 -14.52 -4.47
CA LYS A 201 28.70 -15.92 -4.64
C LYS A 201 27.58 -16.97 -4.55
N VAL A 202 26.35 -16.59 -4.27
CA VAL A 202 25.22 -17.52 -4.20
C VAL A 202 24.04 -16.93 -4.93
N ILE A 203 23.95 -17.26 -6.22
CA ILE A 203 22.75 -17.05 -7.03
C ILE A 203 22.38 -18.42 -7.56
N PHE A 204 21.61 -19.22 -6.82
CA PHE A 204 20.88 -20.33 -7.43
C PHE A 204 19.59 -20.70 -6.71
N SER A 205 18.58 -20.93 -7.56
CA SER A 205 17.37 -21.74 -7.36
C SER A 205 16.30 -21.22 -6.39
N LEU A 206 15.33 -20.48 -6.93
CA LEU A 206 13.93 -20.63 -6.49
C LEU A 206 13.20 -21.45 -7.56
N SER A 207 12.61 -22.55 -7.13
CA SER A 207 11.74 -23.49 -7.88
C SER A 207 11.40 -23.06 -9.31
N GLY A 208 12.25 -23.44 -10.27
CA GLY A 208 11.92 -23.46 -11.70
C GLY A 208 12.59 -22.43 -12.62
N ILE A 209 13.28 -21.41 -12.10
CA ILE A 209 13.91 -20.38 -12.96
C ILE A 209 15.43 -20.35 -12.77
N ARG A 210 16.18 -20.74 -13.81
CA ARG A 210 17.64 -20.79 -13.85
C ARG A 210 18.16 -19.51 -14.52
N ILE A 211 18.80 -18.62 -13.75
CA ILE A 211 19.46 -17.43 -14.31
C ILE A 211 20.75 -17.86 -15.03
N PRO A 212 20.99 -17.47 -16.30
CA PRO A 212 22.18 -17.88 -17.04
C PRO A 212 23.49 -17.26 -16.50
N ASP A 213 24.54 -18.06 -16.32
CA ASP A 213 25.84 -17.65 -15.75
C ASP A 213 26.51 -16.45 -16.47
N LYS A 214 26.24 -16.27 -17.77
CA LYS A 214 26.77 -15.13 -18.55
C LYS A 214 26.28 -13.77 -18.03
N VAL A 215 25.05 -13.70 -17.50
CA VAL A 215 24.48 -12.47 -16.95
C VAL A 215 25.14 -12.12 -15.61
N LEU A 216 25.59 -13.13 -14.86
CA LEU A 216 26.24 -12.97 -13.56
C LEU A 216 27.67 -12.43 -13.67
N SER A 217 28.38 -12.79 -14.75
CA SER A 217 29.75 -12.31 -14.99
C SER A 217 29.88 -10.83 -15.33
N SER A 218 28.79 -10.16 -15.74
CA SER A 218 28.78 -8.72 -16.05
C SER A 218 28.45 -7.81 -14.86
N CYS A 219 27.94 -8.35 -13.75
CA CYS A 219 27.51 -7.59 -12.59
C CYS A 219 28.59 -7.59 -11.48
N THR A 220 29.72 -6.92 -11.69
CA THR A 220 30.72 -6.71 -10.64
C THR A 220 30.25 -5.64 -9.66
N VAL A 221 29.79 -6.05 -8.47
CA VAL A 221 29.48 -5.17 -7.34
C VAL A 221 30.77 -4.50 -6.84
N ARG A 222 30.82 -3.16 -6.79
CA ARG A 222 31.90 -2.43 -6.11
C ARG A 222 31.73 -2.60 -4.58
N PRO A 223 32.75 -3.09 -3.86
CA PRO A 223 32.68 -3.28 -2.42
C PRO A 223 33.01 -1.96 -1.71
N SER A 224 32.03 -1.09 -1.50
CA SER A 224 32.29 0.12 -0.71
C SER A 224 31.06 0.67 0.00
N LEU A 225 30.32 -0.18 0.74
CA LEU A 225 29.37 0.30 1.77
C LEU A 225 29.20 -0.69 2.95
N ILE A 226 30.15 -1.60 3.19
CA ILE A 226 30.15 -2.42 4.40
C ILE A 226 30.88 -1.63 5.51
N SER A 227 30.15 -0.80 6.25
CA SER A 227 30.60 -0.33 7.55
C SER A 227 30.54 -1.51 8.53
N THR A 228 31.66 -2.21 8.70
CA THR A 228 31.83 -3.20 9.77
C THR A 228 32.23 -2.47 11.06
N SER A 229 31.32 -2.36 12.02
CA SER A 229 31.71 -2.11 13.41
C SER A 229 32.01 -3.47 14.06
N PRO A 230 33.21 -3.69 14.66
CA PRO A 230 33.55 -4.98 15.23
C PRO A 230 32.93 -5.13 16.64
N ALA A 231 32.18 -6.21 16.84
CA ALA A 231 31.74 -6.65 18.15
C ALA A 231 32.93 -7.12 19.01
N LYS A 232 33.01 -6.63 20.25
CA LYS A 232 33.94 -7.11 21.28
C LYS A 232 33.62 -8.57 21.65
N PRO A 233 34.64 -9.44 21.86
CA PRO A 233 34.42 -10.77 22.41
C PRO A 233 34.20 -10.69 23.93
N LEU A 234 33.20 -11.43 24.41
CA LEU A 234 33.01 -11.78 25.81
C LEU A 234 34.06 -12.84 26.20
N GLY A 235 34.85 -12.52 27.22
CA GLY A 235 35.68 -13.42 28.01
C GLY A 235 35.53 -13.02 29.47
#